data_AF-A0A182PWI7-F1
#
_entry.id   AF-A0A182PWI7-F1
#
_cell.length_a   1.000
_cell.length_b   1.000
_cell.length_c   1.000
_cell.angle_alpha   90.00
_cell.angle_beta   90.00
_cell.angle_gamma   90.00
#
_symmetry.space_group_name_H-M   'P 1'
#
loop_
_entity.id
_entity.type
_entity.pdbx_description
1 polymer ?
#
loop_
_entity_poly.entity_id
_entity_poly.type
_entity_poly.pdbx_seq_one_letter_code
_entity_poly.pdbx_strand_id
1 'polypeptide(L)'
;MRSIACSEMKTLDDEGLLTLLGEAERMLNSRPLTYIPLDSEESEALTPNHCLLGNSCGSKPLLEHDCMNPMASGKILERPAVKVAKIEIGPD
;
A
#
# COMPACT_ATOMS: atom_id res chain seq x y z
N MET A 1 18.97 -10.09 28.17
CA MET A 1 17.58 -10.00 27.67
C MET A 1 17.11 -8.58 27.89
N ARG A 2 16.86 -7.80 26.83
CA ARG A 2 16.37 -6.43 26.98
C ARG A 2 14.88 -6.53 27.29
N SER A 3 14.50 -6.14 28.50
CA SER A 3 13.11 -5.94 28.89
C SER A 3 12.47 -5.00 27.89
N ILE A 4 11.37 -5.41 27.27
CA ILE A 4 10.49 -4.48 26.57
C ILE A 4 9.86 -3.68 27.70
N ALA A 5 10.49 -2.57 28.07
CA ALA A 5 9.92 -1.63 29.02
C ALA A 5 8.49 -1.34 28.55
N CYS A 6 7.51 -1.49 29.45
CA CYS A 6 6.20 -0.87 29.26
C CYS A 6 6.46 0.63 29.12
N SER A 7 6.63 1.08 27.87
CA SER A 7 6.69 2.48 27.51
C SER A 7 5.45 3.15 28.09
N GLU A 8 5.64 4.34 28.66
CA GLU A 8 4.60 5.17 29.29
C GLU A 8 3.25 5.02 28.58
N MET A 9 2.21 4.61 29.33
CA MET A 9 0.86 4.52 28.78
C MET A 9 0.36 5.93 28.45
N LYS A 10 0.53 6.32 27.19
CA LYS A 10 0.05 7.60 26.67
C LYS A 10 -1.40 7.45 26.23
N THR A 11 -2.27 8.31 26.75
CA THR A 11 -3.63 8.47 26.22
C THR A 11 -3.54 9.12 24.85
N LEU A 12 -4.09 8.47 23.84
CA LEU A 12 -4.18 8.98 22.48
C LEU A 12 -5.55 9.64 22.29
N ASP A 13 -5.58 10.71 21.50
CA ASP A 13 -6.79 11.20 20.88
C ASP A 13 -7.28 10.24 19.79
N ASP A 14 -8.53 10.41 19.35
CA ASP A 14 -9.16 9.47 18.40
C ASP A 14 -8.38 9.36 17.09
N GLU A 15 -7.86 10.47 16.56
CA GLU A 15 -7.03 10.49 15.34
C GLU A 15 -5.70 9.75 15.54
N GLY A 16 -5.05 9.96 16.69
CA GLY A 16 -3.82 9.27 17.06
C GLY A 16 -4.02 7.76 17.22
N LEU A 17 -5.12 7.35 17.85
CA LEU A 17 -5.49 5.95 17.99
C LEU A 17 -5.79 5.30 16.63
N LEU A 18 -6.56 5.99 15.78
CA LEU A 18 -6.91 5.51 14.45
C LEU A 18 -5.66 5.31 13.58
N THR A 19 -4.75 6.29 13.60
CA THR A 19 -3.48 6.21 12.88
C THR A 19 -2.65 5.02 13.35
N LEU A 20 -2.50 4.86 14.67
CA LEU A 20 -1.72 3.77 15.25
C LEU A 20 -2.31 2.40 14.88
N LEU A 21 -3.63 2.24 14.97
CA LEU A 21 -4.30 1.01 14.57
C LEU A 21 -4.15 0.71 13.08
N GLY A 22 -4.23 1.73 12.22
CA GLY A 22 -4.01 1.57 10.79
C GLY A 22 -2.57 1.14 10.46
N GLU A 23 -1.58 1.66 11.18
CA GLU A 23 -0.20 1.21 11.06
C GLU A 23 -0.02 -0.23 11.53
N ALA A 24 -0.62 -0.59 12.68
CA ALA A 24 -0.58 -1.94 13.21
C ALA A 24 -1.22 -2.94 12.24
N GLU A 25 -2.38 -2.60 11.68
CA GLU A 25 -3.06 -3.39 10.65
C GLU A 25 -2.14 -3.62 9.45
N ARG A 26 -1.56 -2.55 8.90
CA ARG A 26 -0.66 -2.64 7.74
C ARG A 26 0.57 -3.49 8.07
N MET A 27 1.16 -3.32 9.25
CA MET A 27 2.33 -4.08 9.69
C MET A 27 2.06 -5.57 9.86
N LEU A 28 0.85 -5.96 10.25
CA LEU A 28 0.48 -7.37 10.39
C LEU A 28 0.10 -7.97 9.03
N ASN A 29 -0.69 -7.26 8.24
CA ASN A 29 -1.23 -7.78 6.99
C ASN A 29 -0.23 -7.78 5.81
N SER A 30 0.87 -7.04 5.92
CA SER A 30 1.97 -7.09 4.95
C SER A 30 2.99 -8.20 5.23
N ARG A 31 2.80 -9.02 6.28
CA ARG A 31 3.75 -10.10 6.61
C ARG A 31 3.51 -11.37 5.80
N PRO A 32 4.57 -12.13 5.47
CA PRO A 32 4.45 -13.42 4.80
C PRO A 32 3.68 -14.44 5.67
N LEU A 33 2.75 -15.15 5.06
CA LEU A 33 2.03 -16.29 5.66
C LEU A 33 2.85 -17.58 5.64
N THR A 34 3.77 -17.69 4.68
CA THR A 34 4.61 -18.87 4.48
C THR A 34 6.07 -18.50 4.50
N TYR A 35 6.92 -19.46 4.86
CA TYR A 35 8.35 -19.32 4.70
C TYR A 35 8.72 -19.19 3.21
N ILE A 36 9.62 -18.25 2.90
CA ILE A 36 10.16 -18.05 1.55
C ILE A 36 11.67 -18.32 1.63
N PRO A 37 12.18 -19.27 0.83
CA PRO A 37 13.62 -19.50 0.73
C PRO A 37 14.33 -18.26 0.21
N LEU A 38 15.48 -17.91 0.81
CA LEU A 38 16.28 -16.76 0.41
C LEU A 38 16.81 -16.85 -1.02
N ASP A 39 16.93 -18.06 -1.56
CA ASP A 39 17.44 -18.31 -2.92
C ASP A 39 16.37 -18.12 -4.02
N SER A 40 15.12 -17.83 -3.65
CA SER A 40 13.98 -17.69 -4.57
C SER A 40 13.58 -16.22 -4.73
N GLU A 41 14.42 -15.45 -5.40
CA GLU A 41 14.27 -14.00 -5.66
C GLU A 41 12.99 -13.66 -6.47
N GLU A 42 12.40 -14.64 -7.16
CA GLU A 42 11.22 -14.45 -8.02
C GLU A 42 9.88 -14.74 -7.33
N SER A 43 9.86 -15.32 -6.13
CA SER A 43 8.61 -15.65 -5.44
C SER A 43 8.18 -14.55 -4.48
N GLU A 44 7.17 -13.76 -4.87
CA GLU A 44 6.52 -12.84 -3.93
C GLU A 44 5.91 -13.59 -2.75
N ALA A 45 6.04 -13.01 -1.56
CA ALA A 45 5.42 -13.49 -0.34
C ALA A 45 3.90 -13.48 -0.44
N LEU A 46 3.24 -14.62 -0.22
CA LEU A 46 1.81 -14.59 0.05
C LEU A 46 1.58 -13.97 1.43
N THR A 47 0.80 -12.89 1.49
CA THR A 47 0.51 -12.13 2.71
C THR A 47 -0.99 -12.11 2.97
N PRO A 48 -1.47 -11.80 4.19
CA PRO A 48 -2.90 -11.58 4.40
C PRO A 48 -3.49 -10.54 3.44
N ASN A 49 -2.77 -9.45 3.13
CA ASN A 49 -3.23 -8.45 2.16
C ASN A 49 -3.50 -9.05 0.78
N HIS A 50 -2.75 -10.06 0.33
CA HIS A 50 -3.04 -10.73 -0.94
C HIS A 50 -4.40 -11.42 -0.93
N CYS A 51 -4.79 -12.05 0.18
CA CYS A 51 -6.10 -12.69 0.30
C CYS A 51 -7.24 -11.68 0.44
N LEU A 52 -6.98 -10.55 1.11
CA LEU A 52 -8.00 -9.54 1.39
C LEU A 52 -8.21 -8.55 0.25
N LEU A 53 -7.13 -8.16 -0.44
CA LEU A 53 -7.07 -7.02 -1.35
C LEU A 53 -6.46 -7.37 -2.72
N GLY A 54 -5.92 -8.58 -2.89
CA GLY A 54 -5.30 -9.02 -4.14
C GLY A 54 -3.87 -8.51 -4.36
N ASN A 55 -3.27 -7.82 -3.40
CA ASN A 55 -1.87 -7.36 -3.45
C ASN A 55 -1.26 -7.27 -2.04
N SER A 56 0.07 -7.22 -1.92
CA SER A 56 0.76 -7.06 -0.62
C SER A 56 0.70 -5.64 -0.03
N CYS A 57 0.49 -4.63 -0.89
CA CYS A 57 0.63 -3.21 -0.57
C CYS A 57 -0.43 -2.63 0.37
N GLY A 58 -1.51 -3.36 0.64
CA GLY A 58 -2.57 -2.86 1.52
C GLY A 58 -3.46 -1.80 0.85
N SER A 59 -3.22 -1.48 -0.42
CA SER A 59 -4.09 -0.61 -1.19
C SER A 59 -5.21 -1.44 -1.79
N LYS A 60 -6.46 -1.06 -1.52
CA LYS A 60 -7.56 -1.59 -2.34
C LYS A 60 -7.28 -1.14 -3.77
N PRO A 61 -7.31 -2.03 -4.78
CA PRO A 61 -7.39 -1.56 -6.15
C PRO A 61 -8.55 -0.56 -6.21
N LEU A 62 -8.33 0.58 -6.86
CA LEU A 62 -9.40 1.55 -7.12
C LEU A 62 -10.38 0.90 -8.10
N LEU A 63 -11.19 -0.04 -7.61
CA LEU A 63 -12.31 -0.57 -8.32
C LEU A 63 -13.38 0.51 -8.22
N GLU A 64 -13.41 1.38 -9.23
CA GLU A 64 -14.67 1.93 -9.71
C GLU A 64 -15.68 0.77 -9.81
N HIS A 65 -16.90 1.02 -9.38
CA HIS A 65 -17.99 0.05 -9.28
C HIS A 65 -18.34 -0.62 -10.63
N ASP A 66 -17.58 -1.63 -11.05
CA ASP A 66 -17.87 -2.35 -12.29
C ASP A 66 -18.19 -3.81 -12.02
N CYS A 67 -19.30 -4.07 -11.32
CA CYS A 67 -19.92 -5.39 -11.41
C CYS A 67 -21.43 -5.40 -11.63
N MET A 68 -22.09 -4.27 -11.92
CA MET A 68 -23.42 -4.26 -12.57
C MET A 68 -23.55 -3.17 -13.64
N ASN A 69 -22.64 -3.17 -14.62
CA ASN A 69 -22.95 -2.57 -15.90
C ASN A 69 -22.40 -3.46 -17.02
N PRO A 70 -23.22 -4.23 -17.74
CA PRO A 70 -22.76 -4.98 -18.91
C PRO A 70 -22.44 -4.08 -20.12
N MET A 71 -22.31 -2.76 -19.94
CA MET A 71 -22.07 -1.84 -21.04
C MET A 71 -21.31 -0.57 -20.63
N ALA A 72 -19.98 -0.61 -20.63
CA ALA A 72 -19.15 0.60 -20.74
C ALA A 72 -17.84 0.28 -21.46
N SER A 73 -17.93 0.21 -22.79
CA SER A 73 -16.77 0.22 -23.66
C SER A 73 -16.13 1.62 -23.61
N GLY A 74 -14.88 1.66 -23.14
CA GLY A 74 -13.86 2.69 -23.40
C GLY A 74 -14.16 4.11 -22.95
N LYS A 75 -13.34 4.66 -22.05
CA LYS A 75 -12.45 5.83 -22.28
C LYS A 75 -11.27 5.77 -21.31
N ILE A 76 -10.05 5.77 -21.83
CA ILE A 76 -8.84 6.03 -21.03
C ILE A 76 -8.97 7.46 -20.49
N LEU A 77 -9.01 7.59 -19.17
CA LEU A 77 -8.85 8.86 -18.50
C LEU A 77 -7.40 9.33 -18.75
N GLU A 78 -7.24 10.16 -19.77
CA GLU A 78 -6.02 10.90 -20.06
C GLU A 78 -5.59 11.64 -18.78
N ARG A 79 -4.54 11.14 -18.13
CA ARG A 79 -3.87 11.87 -17.04
C ARG A 79 -3.44 13.23 -17.60
N PRO A 80 -3.76 14.37 -16.96
CA PRO A 80 -3.22 15.63 -17.42
C PRO A 80 -1.70 15.57 -17.34
N ALA A 81 -1.05 15.62 -18.51
CA ALA A 81 0.40 15.65 -18.60
C ALA A 81 0.91 16.87 -17.83
N VAL A 82 1.64 16.62 -16.74
CA VAL A 82 2.44 17.64 -16.08
C VAL A 82 3.47 18.08 -17.12
N LYS A 83 3.28 19.28 -17.67
CA LYS A 83 4.25 19.89 -18.58
C LYS A 83 5.51 20.17 -17.78
N VAL A 84 6.46 19.25 -17.83
CA VAL A 84 7.84 19.50 -17.40
C VAL A 84 8.41 20.57 -18.33
N ALA A 85 8.56 21.79 -17.79
CA ALA A 85 9.23 22.87 -18.50
C ALA A 85 10.67 22.46 -18.74
N LYS A 86 11.05 22.34 -20.02
CA LYS A 86 12.43 22.15 -20.44
C LYS A 86 13.19 23.44 -20.13
N ILE A 87 14.01 23.43 -19.09
CA ILE A 87 14.99 24.49 -18.86
C ILE A 87 16.09 24.28 -19.90
N GLU A 88 16.11 25.14 -20.91
CA GLU A 88 17.20 25.20 -21.87
C GLU A 88 18.36 25.93 -21.20
N ILE A 89 19.38 25.18 -20.80
CA ILE A 89 20.70 25.73 -20.51
C ILE A 89 21.37 25.90 -21.88
N GLY A 90 21.48 27.15 -22.33
CA GLY A 90 22.29 27.50 -23.51
C GLY A 90 23.78 27.22 -23.27
N PRO A 91 24.57 27.00 -24.33
CA PRO A 91 25.96 26.61 -24.19
C PRO A 91 26.86 27.78 -23.75
N ASP A 92 27.73 27.44 -22.80
CA ASP A 92 28.96 28.07 -22.28
C ASP A 92 28.86 29.41 -21.51
#